data_AF-A0A2E7HXH5-F1
#
_entry.id   AF-A0A2E7HXH5-F1
#
_cell.length_a   1.000
_cell.length_b   1.000
_cell.length_c   1.000
_cell.angle_alpha   90.00
_cell.angle_beta   90.00
_cell.angle_gamma   90.00
#
_symmetry.space_group_name_H-M   'P 1'
#
loop_
_entity.id
_entity.type
_entity.pdbx_description
1 polymer ?
#
loop_
_entity_poly.entity_id
_entity_poly.type
_entity_poly.pdbx_seq_one_letter_code
_entity_poly.pdbx_strand_id
1 'polypeptide(L)'
;MSSRIEIEITSEIDDKQYTWRALGAREPKGTIKKSLFPAETKIGDDFRVEADFLIDGIEILRVLPKRDERKEQETIEILGSGNENYGVTTQLVKKKRNKKGTRNRKNQDQNTQKRSKSQQSKKDTVKKPRQSRSPQRGKRLKAKRSHRNSVIDSLPDLHKPLAREVLSRGIPNLRKTLSTMKLPEGFDVEILRYAEKINKQLKTAEWQDRADAVLMNAKDVDLRDFRSVVAAGGQWARSDELSIIQSQLETSLRERIDFEHQQWLSEIRKAIEEGKSVRALNLTSHPPKPGTPLPENLMDSLVDLANNSLDSDTASHRWSVVVQAVAFSPIRLKVVPKGIPERISDELVDTIKKLSDRIPNISGIFTDSLKQSTE
;
A
#
# COMPACT_ATOMS: atom_id res chain seq x y z
N MET A 1 17.56 -12.16 15.14
CA MET A 1 16.40 -11.94 14.22
C MET A 1 16.74 -12.72 12.98
N SER A 2 16.09 -13.86 12.77
CA SER A 2 16.47 -14.79 11.70
C SER A 2 16.15 -14.19 10.33
N SER A 3 17.16 -14.13 9.49
CA SER A 3 17.08 -13.67 8.11
C SER A 3 17.16 -14.85 7.15
N ARG A 4 16.61 -14.71 5.95
CA ARG A 4 16.69 -15.74 4.90
C ARG A 4 17.70 -15.30 3.86
N ILE A 5 18.75 -16.08 3.68
CA ILE A 5 19.83 -15.80 2.74
C ILE A 5 20.07 -17.01 1.83
N GLU A 6 20.65 -16.75 0.66
CA GLU A 6 21.10 -17.78 -0.28
C GLU A 6 22.62 -17.88 -0.17
N ILE A 7 23.12 -19.10 0.01
CA ILE A 7 24.53 -19.40 0.22
C ILE A 7 25.02 -20.44 -0.78
N GLU A 8 26.32 -20.45 -1.01
CA GLU A 8 27.04 -21.44 -1.81
C GLU A 8 28.14 -22.06 -0.96
N ILE A 9 28.28 -23.38 -1.02
CA ILE A 9 29.34 -24.11 -0.30
C ILE A 9 30.67 -23.95 -1.04
N THR A 10 31.68 -23.45 -0.37
CA THR A 10 32.98 -23.10 -0.99
C THR A 10 34.07 -24.14 -0.78
N SER A 11 34.12 -24.78 0.39
CA SER A 11 35.08 -25.85 0.69
C SER A 11 34.63 -26.69 1.87
N GLU A 12 35.17 -27.89 1.98
CA GLU A 12 35.07 -28.74 3.17
C GLU A 12 36.31 -28.50 4.03
N ILE A 13 36.13 -28.20 5.31
CA ILE A 13 37.26 -28.03 6.25
C ILE A 13 37.62 -29.39 6.84
N ASP A 14 36.64 -30.01 7.48
CA ASP A 14 36.74 -31.30 8.18
C ASP A 14 35.45 -32.12 7.91
N ASP A 15 35.42 -33.40 8.28
CA ASP A 15 34.25 -34.31 8.17
C ASP A 15 32.96 -33.79 8.84
N LYS A 16 33.03 -32.67 9.58
CA LYS A 16 31.94 -32.07 10.33
C LYS A 16 31.48 -30.70 9.81
N GLN A 17 32.27 -29.99 9.00
CA GLN A 17 32.00 -28.59 8.66
C GLN A 17 32.35 -28.20 7.22
N TYR A 18 31.48 -27.38 6.63
CA TYR A 18 31.70 -26.68 5.36
C TYR A 18 31.98 -25.19 5.58
N THR A 19 32.74 -24.57 4.68
CA THR A 19 32.73 -23.12 4.49
C THR A 19 31.65 -22.73 3.49
N TRP A 20 31.06 -21.57 3.69
CA TRP A 20 30.05 -21.02 2.78
C TRP A 20 30.30 -19.55 2.49
N ARG A 21 29.79 -19.10 1.35
CA ARG A 21 29.70 -17.69 0.96
C ARG A 21 28.27 -17.33 0.60
N ALA A 22 27.91 -16.05 0.66
CA ALA A 22 26.64 -15.60 0.09
C ALA A 22 26.66 -15.82 -1.43
N LEU A 23 25.53 -16.24 -2.01
CA LEU A 23 25.42 -16.52 -3.44
C LEU A 23 25.87 -15.29 -4.28
N GLY A 24 26.91 -15.45 -5.10
CA GLY A 24 27.51 -14.36 -5.89
C GLY A 24 28.56 -13.49 -5.18
N ALA A 25 28.89 -13.78 -3.91
CA ALA A 25 30.00 -13.13 -3.22
C ALA A 25 31.36 -13.73 -3.62
N ARG A 26 32.45 -12.95 -3.52
CA ARG A 26 33.81 -13.43 -3.83
C ARG A 26 34.49 -14.12 -2.65
N GLU A 27 34.18 -13.71 -1.42
CA GLU A 27 34.84 -14.19 -0.20
C GLU A 27 33.91 -15.07 0.65
N PRO A 28 34.44 -16.11 1.32
CA PRO A 28 33.69 -16.92 2.27
C PRO A 28 33.26 -16.08 3.48
N LYS A 29 32.06 -16.36 3.99
CA LYS A 29 31.40 -15.59 5.05
C LYS A 29 31.33 -16.33 6.38
N GLY A 30 31.48 -17.65 6.40
CA GLY A 30 31.49 -18.41 7.64
C GLY A 30 31.59 -19.92 7.44
N THR A 31 31.42 -20.64 8.53
CA THR A 31 31.36 -22.12 8.56
C THR A 31 29.96 -22.60 8.93
N ILE A 32 29.63 -23.82 8.52
CA ILE A 32 28.33 -24.46 8.78
C ILE A 32 28.51 -25.96 9.02
N LYS A 33 27.69 -26.55 9.90
CA LYS A 33 27.71 -27.98 10.21
C LYS A 33 27.14 -28.81 9.05
N LYS A 34 27.86 -29.86 8.65
CA LYS A 34 27.46 -30.80 7.58
C LYS A 34 26.13 -31.51 7.86
N SER A 35 25.79 -31.71 9.14
CA SER A 35 24.53 -32.36 9.57
C SER A 35 23.26 -31.59 9.20
N LEU A 36 23.37 -30.31 8.82
CA LEU A 36 22.21 -29.51 8.39
C LEU A 36 21.85 -29.73 6.92
N PHE A 37 22.70 -30.43 6.16
CA PHE A 37 22.51 -30.66 4.73
C PHE A 37 22.05 -32.09 4.41
N PRO A 38 21.35 -32.30 3.28
CA PRO A 38 21.09 -33.63 2.74
C PRO A 38 22.40 -34.39 2.44
N ALA A 39 22.37 -35.72 2.52
CA ALA A 39 23.56 -36.59 2.44
C ALA A 39 24.39 -36.44 1.15
N GLU A 40 23.82 -35.90 0.06
CA GLU A 40 24.47 -35.77 -1.26
C GLU A 40 24.93 -34.34 -1.58
N THR A 41 25.46 -33.61 -0.61
CA THR A 41 25.87 -32.21 -0.81
C THR A 41 27.29 -32.09 -1.36
N LYS A 42 27.47 -31.31 -2.44
CA LYS A 42 28.76 -31.07 -3.11
C LYS A 42 29.23 -29.63 -2.94
N ILE A 43 30.54 -29.41 -3.11
CA ILE A 43 31.12 -28.07 -3.19
C ILE A 43 30.58 -27.38 -4.45
N GLY A 44 30.12 -26.14 -4.30
CA GLY A 44 29.46 -25.35 -5.36
C GLY A 44 27.93 -25.44 -5.34
N ASP A 45 27.33 -26.29 -4.48
CA ASP A 45 25.89 -26.33 -4.35
C ASP A 45 25.34 -25.08 -3.65
N ASP A 46 24.19 -24.64 -4.15
CA ASP A 46 23.44 -23.51 -3.65
C ASP A 46 22.29 -23.93 -2.72
N PHE A 47 22.20 -23.25 -1.58
CA PHE A 47 21.17 -23.51 -0.58
C PHE A 47 20.58 -22.23 -0.05
N ARG A 48 19.28 -22.28 0.23
CA ARG A 48 18.60 -21.23 0.98
C ARG A 48 18.63 -21.59 2.46
N VAL A 49 19.05 -20.68 3.30
CA VAL A 49 19.22 -20.92 4.74
C VAL A 49 18.57 -19.83 5.58
N GLU A 50 18.15 -20.19 6.79
CA GLU A 50 17.80 -19.23 7.83
C GLU A 50 19.03 -19.00 8.71
N ALA A 51 19.46 -17.75 8.81
CA ALA A 51 20.67 -17.35 9.51
C ALA A 51 20.36 -16.22 10.51
N ASP A 52 20.96 -16.32 11.70
CA ASP A 52 20.99 -15.26 12.69
C ASP A 52 22.31 -14.47 12.58
N PHE A 53 22.19 -13.15 12.51
CA PHE A 53 23.32 -12.23 12.49
C PHE A 53 23.63 -11.82 13.94
N LEU A 54 24.71 -12.35 14.48
CA LEU A 54 25.23 -12.04 15.81
C LEU A 54 26.40 -11.07 15.69
N ILE A 55 26.85 -10.51 16.82
CA ILE A 55 28.02 -9.61 16.87
C ILE A 55 29.30 -10.36 16.49
N ASP A 56 29.37 -11.67 16.81
CA ASP A 56 30.56 -12.50 16.60
C ASP A 56 30.56 -13.26 15.26
N GLY A 57 29.53 -13.08 14.41
CA GLY A 57 29.45 -13.74 13.11
C GLY A 57 28.03 -14.09 12.67
N ILE A 58 27.94 -14.86 11.58
CA ILE A 58 26.68 -15.33 10.99
C ILE A 58 26.52 -16.81 11.33
N GLU A 59 25.50 -17.14 12.12
CA GLU A 59 25.18 -18.52 12.46
C GLU A 59 24.00 -19.01 11.62
N ILE A 60 24.18 -20.16 10.96
CA ILE A 60 23.12 -20.77 10.15
C ILE A 60 22.33 -21.75 11.03
N LEU A 61 21.04 -21.49 11.18
CA LEU A 61 20.14 -22.26 12.03
C LEU A 61 19.60 -23.50 11.30
N ARG A 62 19.20 -23.36 10.03
CA ARG A 62 18.66 -24.47 9.21
C ARG A 62 18.74 -24.21 7.72
N VAL A 63 18.78 -25.29 6.95
CA VAL A 63 18.66 -25.31 5.49
C VAL A 63 17.20 -25.47 5.09
N LEU A 64 16.73 -24.63 4.17
CA LEU A 64 15.38 -24.67 3.60
C LEU A 64 15.37 -25.53 2.33
N PRO A 65 14.24 -26.20 2.02
CA PRO A 65 14.12 -26.98 0.79
C PRO A 65 14.32 -26.10 -0.45
N LYS A 66 14.92 -26.66 -1.50
CA LYS A 66 15.07 -25.98 -2.80
C LYS A 66 13.68 -25.61 -3.31
N ARG A 67 13.54 -24.38 -3.80
CA ARG A 67 12.30 -23.91 -4.38
C ARG A 67 12.06 -24.72 -5.65
N ASP A 68 11.01 -25.54 -5.68
CA ASP A 68 10.62 -26.24 -6.91
C ASP A 68 10.54 -25.24 -8.06
N GLU A 69 11.09 -25.63 -9.22
CA GLU A 69 10.82 -24.94 -10.47
C GLU A 69 9.31 -24.77 -10.57
N ARG A 70 8.86 -23.53 -10.78
CA ARG A 70 7.44 -23.23 -10.91
C ARG A 70 6.91 -24.08 -12.07
N LYS A 71 6.22 -25.18 -11.76
CA LYS A 71 5.29 -25.79 -12.69
C LYS A 71 4.40 -24.66 -13.21
N GLU A 72 4.27 -24.60 -14.52
CA GLU A 72 3.46 -23.61 -15.22
C GLU A 72 2.11 -23.47 -14.51
N GLN A 73 1.59 -22.24 -14.50
CA GLN A 73 0.36 -21.91 -13.80
C GLN A 73 -0.72 -22.92 -14.13
N GLU A 74 -1.09 -23.77 -13.17
CA GLU A 74 -2.30 -24.59 -13.26
C GLU A 74 -3.45 -23.61 -13.46
N THR A 75 -3.95 -23.57 -14.69
CA THR A 75 -5.08 -22.76 -15.08
C THR A 75 -6.29 -23.45 -14.49
N ILE A 76 -6.90 -22.83 -13.49
CA ILE A 76 -8.22 -23.24 -13.01
C ILE A 76 -9.19 -22.88 -14.14
N GLU A 77 -9.65 -23.87 -14.90
CA GLU A 77 -10.84 -23.72 -15.71
C GLU A 77 -12.01 -23.46 -14.77
N ILE A 78 -12.44 -22.20 -14.72
CA ILE A 78 -13.66 -21.82 -14.03
C ILE A 78 -14.82 -22.38 -14.86
N LEU A 79 -15.28 -23.57 -14.50
CA LEU A 79 -16.62 -24.04 -14.85
C LEU A 79 -17.61 -23.09 -14.17
N GLY A 80 -18.13 -22.13 -14.95
CA GLY A 80 -19.18 -21.24 -14.49
C GLY A 80 -20.35 -22.06 -13.95
N SER A 81 -20.89 -21.66 -12.80
CA SER A 81 -21.87 -22.41 -12.01
C SER A 81 -23.28 -22.49 -12.63
N GLY A 82 -23.43 -22.41 -13.95
CA GLY A 82 -24.70 -22.65 -14.68
C GLY A 82 -25.89 -21.77 -14.27
N ASN A 83 -25.69 -20.77 -13.41
CA ASN A 83 -26.76 -19.94 -12.88
C ASN A 83 -26.82 -18.59 -13.63
N GLU A 84 -27.75 -18.47 -14.57
CA GLU A 84 -28.06 -17.26 -15.35
C GLU A 84 -28.82 -16.17 -14.56
N ASN A 85 -28.52 -15.98 -13.27
CA ASN A 85 -29.15 -14.91 -12.48
C ASN A 85 -28.12 -13.86 -12.05
N TYR A 86 -27.70 -13.02 -13.01
CA TYR A 86 -26.96 -11.79 -12.73
C TYR A 86 -27.89 -10.73 -12.11
N GLY A 87 -27.95 -10.74 -10.78
CA GLY A 87 -28.53 -9.65 -9.99
C GLY A 87 -27.62 -8.42 -9.87
N VAL A 88 -27.10 -7.86 -10.97
CA VAL A 88 -26.55 -6.49 -10.99
C VAL A 88 -26.71 -5.88 -12.40
N THR A 89 -27.87 -5.32 -12.72
CA THR A 89 -28.01 -4.42 -13.87
C THR A 89 -27.42 -3.06 -13.54
N THR A 90 -26.20 -2.78 -13.98
CA THR A 90 -25.70 -1.40 -14.10
C THR A 90 -26.26 -0.80 -15.39
N GLN A 91 -27.33 -0.01 -15.28
CA GLN A 91 -27.75 0.86 -16.40
C GLN A 91 -26.82 2.06 -16.51
N LEU A 92 -25.96 2.05 -17.53
CA LEU A 92 -25.20 3.21 -17.99
C LEU A 92 -26.17 4.30 -18.50
N VAL A 93 -26.23 5.43 -17.79
CA VAL A 93 -26.98 6.61 -18.23
C VAL A 93 -26.36 7.14 -19.52
N LYS A 94 -27.15 7.11 -20.62
CA LYS A 94 -26.79 7.70 -21.90
C LYS A 94 -26.61 9.22 -21.76
N LYS A 95 -25.38 9.67 -21.99
CA LYS A 95 -24.97 11.08 -22.11
C LYS A 95 -25.71 11.73 -23.29
N LYS A 96 -26.67 12.62 -23.02
CA LYS A 96 -27.35 13.42 -24.05
C LYS A 96 -26.37 14.44 -24.65
N ARG A 97 -26.15 14.33 -25.97
CA ARG A 97 -25.48 15.32 -26.81
C ARG A 97 -26.36 16.57 -26.92
N ASN A 98 -25.85 17.72 -26.47
CA ASN A 98 -26.46 19.02 -26.75
C ASN A 98 -26.33 19.33 -28.24
N LYS A 99 -27.43 19.17 -28.98
CA LYS A 99 -27.56 19.65 -30.35
C LYS A 99 -28.40 20.92 -30.35
N LYS A 100 -27.76 22.00 -30.77
CA LYS A 100 -28.25 23.33 -31.12
C LYS A 100 -29.60 23.22 -31.87
N GLY A 101 -30.61 23.96 -31.42
CA GLY A 101 -31.94 24.02 -32.05
C GLY A 101 -32.74 25.24 -31.60
N THR A 102 -32.58 26.32 -32.36
CA THR A 102 -33.57 27.34 -32.73
C THR A 102 -34.84 27.48 -31.89
N ARG A 103 -34.95 28.62 -31.19
CA ARG A 103 -36.22 29.15 -30.67
C ARG A 103 -37.08 29.64 -31.84
N ASN A 104 -38.26 29.05 -32.03
CA ASN A 104 -39.36 29.79 -32.62
C ASN A 104 -40.72 29.32 -32.06
N ARG A 105 -41.41 30.29 -31.46
CA ARG A 105 -42.85 30.57 -31.47
C ARG A 105 -43.90 29.50 -31.08
N LYS A 106 -44.74 30.00 -30.16
CA LYS A 106 -46.21 29.95 -30.07
C LYS A 106 -46.82 29.05 -28.99
N ASN A 107 -47.35 29.76 -27.99
CA ASN A 107 -48.53 29.43 -27.18
C ASN A 107 -49.66 28.85 -28.04
N GLN A 108 -50.32 27.80 -27.53
CA GLN A 108 -51.77 27.82 -27.42
C GLN A 108 -52.27 26.72 -26.46
N ASP A 109 -53.21 27.12 -25.62
CA ASP A 109 -54.01 26.33 -24.69
C ASP A 109 -54.67 25.11 -25.33
N GLN A 110 -54.89 24.05 -24.54
CA GLN A 110 -56.25 23.67 -24.10
C GLN A 110 -56.25 22.40 -23.21
N ASN A 111 -56.68 22.62 -21.97
CA ASN A 111 -57.59 21.83 -21.14
C ASN A 111 -58.01 20.42 -21.62
N THR A 112 -57.87 19.40 -20.77
CA THR A 112 -58.92 18.40 -20.48
C THR A 112 -58.55 17.49 -19.29
N GLN A 113 -59.58 17.16 -18.52
CA GLN A 113 -59.55 16.60 -17.17
C GLN A 113 -59.40 15.06 -17.10
N LYS A 114 -59.14 14.60 -15.86
CA LYS A 114 -59.48 13.28 -15.25
C LYS A 114 -58.57 12.09 -15.57
N ARG A 115 -57.78 11.65 -14.57
CA ARG A 115 -58.15 10.58 -13.62
C ARG A 115 -57.02 10.26 -12.63
N SER A 116 -57.44 9.95 -11.42
CA SER A 116 -56.68 9.60 -10.23
C SER A 116 -55.84 8.33 -10.37
N LYS A 117 -54.58 8.37 -9.89
CA LYS A 117 -53.94 7.23 -9.22
C LYS A 117 -52.78 7.68 -8.34
N SER A 118 -53.06 7.72 -7.03
CA SER A 118 -52.16 7.49 -5.89
C SER A 118 -50.65 7.74 -6.12
N GLN A 119 -50.21 8.97 -5.83
CA GLN A 119 -48.80 9.26 -5.57
C GLN A 119 -48.45 8.77 -4.16
N GLN A 120 -47.82 7.60 -4.12
CA GLN A 120 -47.09 7.14 -2.96
C GLN A 120 -45.83 8.01 -2.83
N SER A 121 -45.75 8.75 -1.74
CA SER A 121 -44.66 9.66 -1.40
C SER A 121 -43.33 8.92 -1.31
N LYS A 122 -42.50 9.06 -2.35
CA LYS A 122 -41.08 8.70 -2.27
C LYS A 122 -40.41 9.74 -1.37
N LYS A 123 -40.31 9.38 -0.09
CA LYS A 123 -39.51 10.02 0.93
C LYS A 123 -38.09 10.18 0.39
N ASP A 124 -37.68 11.43 0.17
CA ASP A 124 -36.31 11.80 -0.15
C ASP A 124 -35.38 11.35 0.99
N THR A 125 -34.84 10.13 0.86
CA THR A 125 -33.70 9.71 1.66
C THR A 125 -32.50 10.50 1.18
N VAL A 126 -32.24 11.63 1.84
CA VAL A 126 -30.96 12.32 1.83
C VAL A 126 -29.88 11.27 2.06
N LYS A 127 -29.15 10.91 1.01
CA LYS A 127 -27.97 10.05 1.12
C LYS A 127 -26.95 10.80 1.97
N LYS A 128 -26.94 10.51 3.27
CA LYS A 128 -25.83 10.92 4.16
C LYS A 128 -24.53 10.42 3.52
N PRO A 129 -23.51 11.28 3.34
CA PRO A 129 -22.25 10.84 2.80
C PRO A 129 -21.70 9.74 3.72
N ARG A 130 -21.43 8.55 3.16
CA ARG A 130 -20.68 7.51 3.85
C ARG A 130 -19.33 8.13 4.22
N GLN A 131 -19.12 8.41 5.49
CA GLN A 131 -17.81 8.77 6.00
C GLN A 131 -16.91 7.56 5.74
N SER A 132 -16.11 7.63 4.68
CA SER A 132 -15.04 6.68 4.45
C SER A 132 -14.13 6.77 5.67
N ARG A 133 -14.04 5.68 6.45
CA ARG A 133 -13.12 5.52 7.61
C ARG A 133 -11.64 5.54 7.22
N SER A 134 -11.32 5.90 5.98
CA SER A 134 -9.95 6.07 5.49
C SER A 134 -9.32 7.28 6.17
N PRO A 135 -8.09 7.18 6.70
CA PRO A 135 -7.34 8.34 7.17
C PRO A 135 -7.31 9.41 6.09
N GLN A 136 -7.48 10.68 6.47
CA GLN A 136 -7.39 11.81 5.54
C GLN A 136 -5.96 11.84 4.98
N ARG A 137 -5.79 11.40 3.73
CA ARG A 137 -4.51 11.49 3.03
C ARG A 137 -4.35 12.88 2.44
N GLY A 138 -3.09 13.29 2.27
CA GLY A 138 -2.75 14.53 1.56
C GLY A 138 -3.29 14.57 0.13
N LYS A 139 -3.19 15.74 -0.50
CA LYS A 139 -3.62 15.95 -1.88
C LYS A 139 -2.72 15.14 -2.83
N ARG A 140 -3.33 14.49 -3.82
CA ARG A 140 -2.60 13.74 -4.86
C ARG A 140 -1.68 14.68 -5.63
N LEU A 141 -0.47 14.21 -5.96
CA LEU A 141 0.51 14.99 -6.71
C LEU A 141 -0.01 15.35 -8.12
N LYS A 142 0.08 16.63 -8.47
CA LYS A 142 -0.25 17.15 -9.80
C LYS A 142 0.95 17.88 -10.39
N ALA A 143 1.78 17.15 -11.11
CA ALA A 143 2.94 17.70 -11.80
C ALA A 143 2.52 18.51 -13.04
N LYS A 144 3.26 19.58 -13.31
CA LYS A 144 3.20 20.29 -14.60
C LYS A 144 3.93 19.46 -15.66
N ARG A 145 4.07 20.01 -16.86
CA ARG A 145 4.77 19.38 -17.99
C ARG A 145 5.80 20.34 -18.61
N SER A 146 6.32 21.26 -17.81
CA SER A 146 7.19 22.36 -18.22
C SER A 146 8.51 21.84 -18.77
N HIS A 147 9.23 21.06 -17.95
CA HIS A 147 10.53 20.50 -18.33
C HIS A 147 10.38 19.50 -19.46
N ARG A 148 9.35 18.65 -19.37
CA ARG A 148 9.05 17.66 -20.42
C ARG A 148 8.78 18.33 -21.76
N ASN A 149 8.01 19.43 -21.79
CA ASN A 149 7.75 20.16 -23.04
C ASN A 149 9.01 20.85 -23.57
N SER A 150 9.82 21.45 -22.69
CA SER A 150 11.11 22.06 -23.07
C SER A 150 12.06 21.07 -23.76
N VAL A 151 12.12 19.83 -23.27
CA VAL A 151 12.89 18.75 -23.93
C VAL A 151 12.33 18.46 -25.33
N ILE A 152 11.02 18.42 -25.51
CA ILE A 152 10.41 18.18 -26.84
C ILE A 152 10.67 19.35 -27.78
N ASP A 153 10.57 20.59 -27.29
CA ASP A 153 10.70 21.79 -28.10
C ASP A 153 12.14 22.02 -28.58
N SER A 154 13.14 21.59 -27.81
CA SER A 154 14.57 21.63 -28.17
C SER A 154 15.01 20.55 -29.16
N LEU A 155 14.20 19.51 -29.39
CA LEU A 155 14.52 18.49 -30.40
C LEU A 155 14.35 19.06 -31.82
N PRO A 156 15.11 18.56 -32.81
CA PRO A 156 14.86 18.84 -34.23
C PRO A 156 13.41 18.49 -34.61
N ASP A 157 12.80 19.26 -35.52
CA ASP A 157 11.38 19.09 -35.88
C ASP A 157 11.07 17.68 -36.40
N LEU A 158 12.00 17.07 -37.14
CA LEU A 158 11.89 15.69 -37.61
C LEU A 158 11.84 14.66 -36.47
N HIS A 159 12.41 14.97 -35.30
CA HIS A 159 12.52 14.05 -34.17
C HIS A 159 11.40 14.24 -33.12
N LYS A 160 10.69 15.37 -33.15
CA LYS A 160 9.54 15.64 -32.25
C LYS A 160 8.44 14.57 -32.32
N PRO A 161 8.06 14.03 -33.50
CA PRO A 161 7.08 12.94 -33.60
C PRO A 161 7.53 11.68 -32.86
N LEU A 162 8.81 11.31 -33.01
CA LEU A 162 9.39 10.14 -32.33
C LEU A 162 9.32 10.31 -30.81
N ALA A 163 9.70 11.48 -30.28
CA ALA A 163 9.60 11.77 -28.85
C ALA A 163 8.17 11.65 -28.32
N ARG A 164 7.17 12.13 -29.08
CA ARG A 164 5.75 12.03 -28.71
C ARG A 164 5.23 10.59 -28.73
N GLU A 165 5.68 9.78 -29.70
CA GLU A 165 5.35 8.35 -29.76
C GLU A 165 5.94 7.60 -28.57
N VAL A 166 7.22 7.84 -28.25
CA VAL A 166 7.91 7.25 -27.09
C VAL A 166 7.21 7.62 -25.78
N LEU A 167 6.78 8.87 -25.60
CA LEU A 167 6.04 9.30 -24.41
C LEU A 167 4.68 8.64 -24.25
N SER A 168 3.95 8.49 -25.36
CA SER A 168 2.56 8.05 -25.32
C SER A 168 2.42 6.54 -25.26
N ARG A 169 3.26 5.80 -26.00
CA ARG A 169 3.15 4.35 -26.18
C ARG A 169 4.36 3.58 -25.69
N GLY A 170 5.49 4.25 -25.44
CA GLY A 170 6.71 3.61 -24.96
C GLY A 170 7.51 2.90 -26.06
N ILE A 171 8.78 2.61 -25.75
CA ILE A 171 9.73 1.93 -26.64
C ILE A 171 9.24 0.55 -27.11
N PRO A 172 8.59 -0.29 -26.28
CA PRO A 172 8.09 -1.59 -26.75
C PRO A 172 7.09 -1.49 -27.90
N ASN A 173 6.24 -0.46 -27.91
CA ASN A 173 5.30 -0.23 -29.01
C ASN A 173 6.00 0.34 -30.24
N LEU A 174 6.99 1.22 -30.04
CA LEU A 174 7.85 1.67 -31.14
C LEU A 174 8.57 0.49 -31.82
N ARG A 175 9.04 -0.50 -31.05
CA ARG A 175 9.65 -1.71 -31.63
C ARG A 175 8.68 -2.47 -32.51
N LYS A 176 7.42 -2.64 -32.07
CA LYS A 176 6.37 -3.31 -32.85
C LYS A 176 6.06 -2.53 -34.14
N THR A 177 5.94 -1.21 -34.07
CA THR A 177 5.66 -0.40 -35.26
C THR A 177 6.80 -0.47 -36.27
N LEU A 178 8.06 -0.39 -35.83
CA LEU A 178 9.23 -0.50 -36.70
C LEU A 178 9.31 -1.88 -37.37
N SER A 179 8.97 -2.97 -36.67
CA SER A 179 8.96 -4.32 -37.26
C SER A 179 7.94 -4.50 -38.41
N THR A 180 6.93 -3.63 -38.49
CA THR A 180 5.92 -3.67 -39.57
C THR A 180 6.31 -2.77 -40.76
N MET A 181 7.25 -1.84 -40.56
CA MET A 181 7.68 -0.91 -41.59
C MET A 181 8.76 -1.54 -42.49
N LYS A 182 8.70 -1.26 -43.79
CA LYS A 182 9.76 -1.63 -44.74
C LYS A 182 10.91 -0.61 -44.62
N LEU A 183 11.82 -0.87 -43.69
CA LEU A 183 13.01 -0.04 -43.43
C LEU A 183 14.25 -0.69 -44.06
N PRO A 184 15.28 0.10 -44.42
CA PRO A 184 16.60 -0.43 -44.75
C PRO A 184 17.16 -1.28 -43.60
N GLU A 185 18.04 -2.23 -43.91
CA GLU A 185 18.65 -3.11 -42.92
C GLU A 185 19.42 -2.30 -41.85
N GLY A 186 19.18 -2.58 -40.57
CA GLY A 186 19.84 -1.93 -39.43
C GLY A 186 19.26 -0.58 -38.99
N PHE A 187 18.39 0.05 -39.79
CA PHE A 187 17.82 1.37 -39.47
C PHE A 187 16.88 1.35 -38.24
N ASP A 188 16.17 0.25 -38.05
CA ASP A 188 15.30 0.01 -36.89
C ASP A 188 16.08 0.05 -35.56
N VAL A 189 17.28 -0.55 -35.54
CA VAL A 189 18.18 -0.56 -34.38
C VAL A 189 18.65 0.86 -34.05
N GLU A 190 19.00 1.66 -35.04
CA GLU A 190 19.44 3.05 -34.83
C GLU A 190 18.31 3.94 -34.29
N ILE A 191 17.10 3.81 -34.85
CA ILE A 191 15.93 4.54 -34.36
C ILE A 191 15.64 4.17 -32.90
N LEU A 192 15.71 2.87 -32.55
CA LEU A 192 15.50 2.41 -31.18
C LEU A 192 16.56 2.94 -30.21
N ARG A 193 17.84 2.91 -30.59
CA ARG A 193 18.94 3.49 -29.78
C ARG A 193 18.72 4.99 -29.54
N TYR A 194 18.32 5.74 -30.57
CA TYR A 194 18.03 7.16 -30.42
C TYR A 194 16.78 7.42 -29.58
N ALA A 195 15.72 6.62 -29.76
CA ALA A 195 14.51 6.68 -28.95
C ALA A 195 14.79 6.38 -27.47
N GLU A 196 15.68 5.43 -27.15
CA GLU A 196 16.13 5.16 -25.79
C GLU A 196 16.86 6.35 -25.17
N LYS A 197 17.72 7.04 -25.94
CA LYS A 197 18.40 8.26 -25.50
C LYS A 197 17.39 9.37 -25.18
N ILE A 198 16.45 9.64 -26.08
CA ILE A 198 15.39 10.63 -25.85
C ILE A 198 14.52 10.24 -24.65
N ASN A 199 14.15 8.96 -24.51
CA ASN A 199 13.34 8.49 -23.40
C ASN A 199 14.00 8.77 -22.04
N LYS A 200 15.33 8.59 -21.92
CA LYS A 200 16.05 8.92 -20.69
C LYS A 200 15.94 10.41 -20.36
N GLN A 201 16.15 11.29 -21.34
CA GLN A 201 16.02 12.75 -21.15
C GLN A 201 14.60 13.14 -20.74
N LEU A 202 13.59 12.56 -21.40
CA LEU A 202 12.19 12.81 -21.08
C LEU A 202 11.81 12.31 -19.68
N LYS A 203 12.31 11.16 -19.24
CA LYS A 203 12.06 10.63 -17.90
C LYS A 203 12.71 11.47 -16.81
N THR A 204 13.92 11.98 -17.06
CA THR A 204 14.55 12.97 -16.19
C THR A 204 13.71 14.24 -16.08
N ALA A 205 13.22 14.77 -17.20
CA ALA A 205 12.37 15.95 -17.21
C ALA A 205 11.00 15.73 -16.53
N GLU A 206 10.37 14.56 -16.74
CA GLU A 206 9.14 14.17 -16.03
C GLU A 206 9.36 14.05 -14.52
N TRP A 207 10.51 13.55 -14.09
CA TRP A 207 10.88 13.52 -12.68
C TRP A 207 11.05 14.94 -12.13
N GLN A 208 11.73 15.83 -12.85
CA GLN A 208 11.91 17.23 -12.44
C GLN A 208 10.56 17.97 -12.33
N ASP A 209 9.64 17.79 -13.28
CA ASP A 209 8.29 18.35 -13.20
C ASP A 209 7.52 17.86 -11.95
N ARG A 210 7.79 16.62 -11.50
CA ARG A 210 7.23 16.08 -10.26
C ARG A 210 7.94 16.62 -9.03
N ALA A 211 9.26 16.76 -9.07
CA ALA A 211 10.08 17.34 -8.00
C ALA A 211 9.61 18.78 -7.69
N ASP A 212 9.48 19.62 -8.71
CA ASP A 212 9.00 20.99 -8.57
C ASP A 212 7.60 21.03 -7.95
N ALA A 213 6.69 20.18 -8.43
CA ALA A 213 5.33 20.13 -7.90
C ALA A 213 5.26 19.67 -6.43
N VAL A 214 6.18 18.80 -6.01
CA VAL A 214 6.35 18.41 -4.61
C VAL A 214 6.89 19.59 -3.80
N LEU A 215 7.98 20.23 -4.23
CA LEU A 215 8.57 21.37 -3.51
C LEU A 215 7.58 22.53 -3.36
N MET A 216 6.79 22.83 -4.39
CA MET A 216 5.73 23.86 -4.34
C MET A 216 4.61 23.53 -3.34
N ASN A 217 4.33 22.25 -3.09
CA ASN A 217 3.21 21.79 -2.27
C ASN A 217 3.67 20.86 -1.13
N ALA A 218 4.87 21.07 -0.60
CA ALA A 218 5.54 20.13 0.30
C ALA A 218 4.76 19.88 1.60
N LYS A 219 3.86 20.80 1.99
CA LYS A 219 2.99 20.72 3.19
C LYS A 219 1.64 20.02 2.97
N ASP A 220 1.20 19.87 1.72
CA ASP A 220 -0.15 19.39 1.41
C ASP A 220 -0.16 18.11 0.60
N VAL A 221 0.95 17.79 -0.08
CA VAL A 221 1.02 16.62 -0.94
C VAL A 221 0.96 15.33 -0.13
N ASP A 222 0.37 14.28 -0.69
CA ASP A 222 0.34 12.93 -0.10
C ASP A 222 1.77 12.43 0.12
N LEU A 223 2.09 12.04 1.37
CA LEU A 223 3.41 11.50 1.74
C LEU A 223 3.84 10.30 0.89
N ARG A 224 2.92 9.48 0.40
CA ARG A 224 3.24 8.38 -0.50
C ARG A 224 3.76 8.89 -1.84
N ASP A 225 3.09 9.90 -2.39
CA ASP A 225 3.50 10.50 -3.67
C ASP A 225 4.83 11.25 -3.48
N PHE A 226 5.03 11.95 -2.35
CA PHE A 226 6.32 12.56 -1.98
C PHE A 226 7.44 11.51 -1.95
N ARG A 227 7.28 10.45 -1.15
CA ARG A 227 8.26 9.34 -1.05
C ARG A 227 8.57 8.73 -2.42
N SER A 228 7.57 8.57 -3.27
CA SER A 228 7.75 8.07 -4.64
C SER A 228 8.62 8.97 -5.51
N VAL A 229 8.53 10.30 -5.36
CA VAL A 229 9.36 11.24 -6.13
C VAL A 229 10.79 11.23 -5.63
N VAL A 230 10.99 11.26 -4.32
CA VAL A 230 12.33 11.16 -3.70
C VAL A 230 13.03 9.86 -4.10
N ALA A 231 12.32 8.72 -4.01
CA ALA A 231 12.88 7.43 -4.40
C ALA A 231 13.24 7.34 -5.88
N ALA A 232 12.46 7.99 -6.77
CA ALA A 232 12.75 8.03 -8.19
C ALA A 232 14.00 8.88 -8.52
N GLY A 233 14.37 9.82 -7.65
CA GLY A 233 15.51 10.71 -7.88
C GLY A 233 16.84 9.99 -8.04
N GLY A 234 17.07 8.88 -7.31
CA GLY A 234 18.30 8.09 -7.47
C GLY A 234 18.57 7.57 -8.89
N GLN A 235 17.53 7.45 -9.73
CA GLN A 235 17.69 7.05 -11.13
C GLN A 235 17.84 8.24 -12.09
N TRP A 236 17.18 9.36 -11.78
CA TRP A 236 16.94 10.46 -12.72
C TRP A 236 17.72 11.75 -12.42
N ALA A 237 18.13 11.96 -11.16
CA ALA A 237 18.87 13.13 -10.70
C ALA A 237 20.38 12.95 -10.87
N ARG A 238 20.85 12.84 -12.12
CA ARG A 238 22.26 12.50 -12.42
C ARG A 238 23.17 13.71 -12.63
N SER A 239 22.63 14.90 -12.89
CA SER A 239 23.42 16.11 -13.00
C SER A 239 23.59 16.77 -11.63
N ASP A 240 24.60 17.61 -11.49
CA ASP A 240 24.87 18.34 -10.25
C ASP A 240 23.66 19.20 -9.83
N GLU A 241 23.06 19.91 -10.78
CA GLU A 241 21.85 20.71 -10.55
C GLU A 241 20.67 19.87 -10.03
N LEU A 242 20.44 18.69 -10.62
CA LEU A 242 19.34 17.82 -10.19
C LEU A 242 19.66 17.10 -8.87
N SER A 243 20.93 16.86 -8.57
CA SER A 243 21.38 16.32 -7.29
C SER A 243 21.10 17.30 -6.14
N ILE A 244 21.20 18.61 -6.40
CA ILE A 244 20.78 19.64 -5.45
C ILE A 244 19.26 19.58 -5.21
N ILE A 245 18.45 19.44 -6.27
CA ILE A 245 16.99 19.28 -6.11
C ILE A 245 16.66 18.01 -5.32
N GLN A 246 17.36 16.91 -5.59
CA GLN A 246 17.19 15.65 -4.86
C GLN A 246 17.52 15.81 -3.36
N SER A 247 18.62 16.46 -3.01
CA SER A 247 18.98 16.68 -1.60
C SER A 247 17.96 17.58 -0.89
N GLN A 248 17.46 18.62 -1.56
CA GLN A 248 16.36 19.46 -1.06
C GLN A 248 15.09 18.66 -0.80
N LEU A 249 14.70 17.79 -1.74
CA LEU A 249 13.53 16.91 -1.58
C LEU A 249 13.70 15.95 -0.40
N GLU A 250 14.89 15.38 -0.20
CA GLU A 250 15.17 14.49 0.92
C GLU A 250 15.08 15.22 2.27
N THR A 251 15.66 16.41 2.37
CA THR A 251 15.56 17.25 3.58
C THR A 251 14.11 17.61 3.87
N SER A 252 13.38 18.11 2.86
CA SER A 252 11.97 18.47 3.00
C SER A 252 11.08 17.28 3.37
N LEU A 253 11.38 16.07 2.84
CA LEU A 253 10.67 14.85 3.22
C LEU A 253 10.91 14.49 4.69
N ARG A 254 12.16 14.59 5.18
CA ARG A 254 12.49 14.32 6.59
C ARG A 254 11.73 15.28 7.51
N GLU A 255 11.83 16.59 7.25
CA GLU A 255 11.11 17.62 8.01
C GLU A 255 9.60 17.38 8.02
N ARG A 256 9.02 17.02 6.87
CA ARG A 256 7.59 16.74 6.76
C ARG A 256 7.17 15.50 7.55
N ILE A 257 7.98 14.43 7.52
CA ILE A 257 7.72 13.21 8.30
C ILE A 257 7.79 13.52 9.80
N ASP A 258 8.79 14.28 10.23
CA ASP A 258 8.96 14.65 11.63
C ASP A 258 7.81 15.52 12.13
N PHE A 259 7.38 16.49 11.32
CA PHE A 259 6.21 17.31 11.61
C PHE A 259 4.93 16.47 11.76
N GLU A 260 4.65 15.58 10.79
CA GLU A 260 3.47 14.71 10.88
C GLU A 260 3.54 13.74 12.06
N HIS A 261 4.75 13.28 12.43
CA HIS A 261 4.95 12.45 13.60
C HIS A 261 4.66 13.20 14.90
N GLN A 262 5.15 14.44 15.04
CA GLN A 262 4.84 15.29 16.18
C GLN A 262 3.34 15.61 16.27
N GLN A 263 2.70 15.90 15.14
CA GLN A 263 1.26 16.12 15.09
C GLN A 263 0.47 14.86 15.47
N TRP A 264 0.87 13.69 14.96
CA TRP A 264 0.23 12.43 15.32
C TRP A 264 0.32 12.14 16.82
N LEU A 265 1.49 12.35 17.44
CA LEU A 265 1.66 12.19 18.88
C LEU A 265 0.81 13.21 19.68
N SER A 266 0.71 14.46 19.21
CA SER A 266 -0.10 15.47 19.90
C SER A 266 -1.60 15.18 19.80
N GLU A 267 -2.07 14.66 18.66
CA GLU A 267 -3.45 14.21 18.48
C GLU A 267 -3.80 13.01 19.37
N ILE A 268 -2.86 12.06 19.56
CA ILE A 268 -3.02 10.95 20.49
C ILE A 268 -3.12 11.47 21.93
N ARG A 269 -2.18 12.34 22.36
CA ARG A 269 -2.19 12.94 23.71
C ARG A 269 -3.50 13.65 24.00
N LYS A 270 -3.94 14.51 23.07
CA LYS A 270 -5.21 15.22 23.19
C LYS A 270 -6.40 14.26 23.29
N ALA A 271 -6.41 13.19 22.51
CA ALA A 271 -7.49 12.20 22.59
C ALA A 271 -7.50 11.45 23.93
N ILE A 272 -6.34 11.21 24.53
CA ILE A 272 -6.21 10.62 25.88
C ILE A 272 -6.72 11.59 26.94
N GLU A 273 -6.27 12.85 26.92
CA GLU A 273 -6.70 13.90 27.84
C GLU A 273 -8.21 14.15 27.79
N GLU A 274 -8.81 14.07 26.61
CA GLU A 274 -10.26 14.20 26.41
C GLU A 274 -11.04 12.92 26.77
N GLY A 275 -10.38 11.85 27.23
CA GLY A 275 -11.02 10.58 27.59
C GLY A 275 -11.59 9.79 26.40
N LYS A 276 -11.18 10.09 25.16
CA LYS A 276 -11.75 9.52 23.93
C LYS A 276 -11.03 8.22 23.52
N SER A 277 -11.31 7.12 24.23
CA SER A 277 -10.63 5.83 24.07
C SER A 277 -10.56 5.30 22.63
N VAL A 278 -11.71 5.18 21.98
CA VAL A 278 -11.80 4.67 20.60
C VAL A 278 -11.01 5.55 19.63
N ARG A 279 -11.04 6.88 19.82
CA ARG A 279 -10.27 7.81 18.96
C ARG A 279 -8.77 7.61 19.17
N ALA A 280 -8.33 7.59 20.42
CA ALA A 280 -6.92 7.45 20.77
C ALA A 280 -6.35 6.11 20.25
N LEU A 281 -7.06 5.00 20.44
CA LEU A 281 -6.68 3.67 19.95
C LEU A 281 -6.67 3.58 18.41
N ASN A 282 -7.62 4.23 17.73
CA ASN A 282 -7.62 4.23 16.26
C ASN A 282 -6.45 5.06 15.69
N LEU A 283 -6.08 6.16 16.33
CA LEU A 283 -4.92 6.97 15.91
C LEU A 283 -3.63 6.17 15.98
N THR A 284 -3.43 5.35 17.03
CA THR A 284 -2.18 4.58 17.20
C THR A 284 -1.97 3.50 16.14
N SER A 285 -3.05 3.02 15.52
CA SER A 285 -2.96 2.04 14.42
C SER A 285 -2.51 2.63 13.07
N HIS A 286 -2.39 3.95 12.96
CA HIS A 286 -2.05 4.66 11.72
C HIS A 286 -0.86 5.63 11.89
N PRO A 287 0.34 5.15 12.22
CA PRO A 287 1.51 6.01 12.32
C PRO A 287 1.92 6.57 10.94
N PRO A 288 2.47 7.80 10.86
CA PRO A 288 2.97 8.39 9.60
C PRO A 288 4.05 7.54 8.91
N LYS A 289 4.80 6.76 9.70
CA LYS A 289 5.76 5.77 9.25
C LYS A 289 5.41 4.40 9.86
N PRO A 290 5.21 3.35 9.04
CA PRO A 290 4.96 2.01 9.54
C PRO A 290 6.09 1.53 10.45
N GLY A 291 5.73 0.88 11.56
CA GLY A 291 6.69 0.36 12.52
C GLY A 291 7.26 1.38 13.51
N THR A 292 6.83 2.65 13.47
CA THR A 292 7.24 3.63 14.49
C THR A 292 6.70 3.23 15.86
N PRO A 293 7.56 3.05 16.87
CA PRO A 293 7.13 2.71 18.22
C PRO A 293 6.43 3.88 18.88
N LEU A 294 5.46 3.59 19.74
CA LEU A 294 4.81 4.60 20.57
C LEU A 294 5.68 4.87 21.82
N PRO A 295 5.82 6.12 22.27
CA PRO A 295 6.46 6.44 23.55
C PRO A 295 5.82 5.69 24.72
N GLU A 296 6.63 5.22 25.67
CA GLU A 296 6.20 4.35 26.76
C GLU A 296 5.16 5.00 27.67
N ASN A 297 5.37 6.26 28.05
CA ASN A 297 4.40 7.04 28.81
C ASN A 297 3.02 7.14 28.15
N LEU A 298 2.96 7.22 26.81
CA LEU A 298 1.69 7.21 26.08
C LEU A 298 1.08 5.81 25.99
N MET A 299 1.91 4.76 25.92
CA MET A 299 1.42 3.38 25.98
C MET A 299 0.71 3.12 27.31
N ASP A 300 1.31 3.52 28.43
CA ASP A 300 0.74 3.30 29.76
C ASP A 300 -0.57 4.05 29.94
N SER A 301 -0.60 5.35 29.59
CA SER A 301 -1.83 6.15 29.63
C SER A 301 -2.94 5.59 28.73
N LEU A 302 -2.58 5.01 27.57
CA LEU A 302 -3.55 4.34 26.69
C LEU A 302 -4.06 3.03 27.26
N VAL A 303 -3.22 2.25 27.92
CA VAL A 303 -3.62 0.99 28.58
C VAL A 303 -4.61 1.31 29.69
N ASP A 304 -4.29 2.27 30.55
CA ASP A 304 -5.18 2.70 31.64
C ASP A 304 -6.53 3.18 31.09
N LEU A 305 -6.48 4.01 30.05
CA LEU A 305 -7.67 4.55 29.42
C LEU A 305 -8.50 3.46 28.72
N ALA A 306 -7.87 2.48 28.09
CA ALA A 306 -8.55 1.33 27.50
C ALA A 306 -9.20 0.44 28.57
N ASN A 307 -8.47 0.10 29.63
CA ASN A 307 -8.95 -0.71 30.75
C ASN A 307 -10.15 -0.03 31.45
N ASN A 308 -10.07 1.29 31.68
CA ASN A 308 -11.17 2.09 32.23
C ASN A 308 -12.41 2.13 31.33
N SER A 309 -12.23 2.03 30.01
CA SER A 309 -13.34 1.99 29.06
C SER A 309 -13.94 0.59 28.86
N LEU A 310 -13.33 -0.44 29.46
CA LEU A 310 -13.77 -1.83 29.44
C LEU A 310 -14.11 -2.27 30.87
N ASP A 311 -15.22 -1.73 31.38
CA ASP A 311 -15.71 -1.97 32.74
C ASP A 311 -17.14 -2.53 32.74
N SER A 312 -17.63 -2.98 33.90
CA SER A 312 -18.98 -3.56 34.07
C SER A 312 -20.10 -2.57 33.75
N ASP A 313 -19.89 -1.30 34.07
CA ASP A 313 -20.86 -0.22 33.88
C ASP A 313 -20.93 0.23 32.41
N THR A 314 -20.03 -0.27 31.56
CA THR A 314 -19.98 0.09 30.14
C THR A 314 -20.95 -0.76 29.33
N ALA A 315 -21.90 -0.10 28.65
CA ALA A 315 -22.85 -0.78 27.78
C ALA A 315 -22.18 -1.66 26.70
N SER A 316 -22.74 -2.85 26.45
CA SER A 316 -22.23 -3.86 25.50
C SER A 316 -21.82 -3.31 24.14
N HIS A 317 -22.63 -2.44 23.54
CA HIS A 317 -22.31 -1.83 22.24
C HIS A 317 -21.04 -0.98 22.30
N ARG A 318 -20.84 -0.17 23.36
CA ARG A 318 -19.61 0.60 23.54
C ARG A 318 -18.42 -0.31 23.77
N TRP A 319 -18.60 -1.36 24.55
CA TRP A 319 -17.61 -2.39 24.78
C TRP A 319 -17.11 -2.99 23.45
N SER A 320 -18.03 -3.38 22.57
CA SER A 320 -17.70 -3.91 21.24
C SER A 320 -16.87 -2.94 20.40
N VAL A 321 -17.24 -1.65 20.39
CA VAL A 321 -16.50 -0.61 19.64
C VAL A 321 -15.09 -0.41 20.20
N VAL A 322 -14.93 -0.42 21.53
CA VAL A 322 -13.61 -0.30 22.16
C VAL A 322 -12.75 -1.51 21.83
N VAL A 323 -13.28 -2.73 21.95
CA VAL A 323 -12.58 -3.98 21.63
C VAL A 323 -12.10 -3.99 20.17
N GLN A 324 -12.93 -3.54 19.23
CA GLN A 324 -12.52 -3.39 17.83
C GLN A 324 -11.32 -2.45 17.68
N ALA A 325 -11.30 -1.32 18.39
CA ALA A 325 -10.17 -0.39 18.35
C ALA A 325 -8.92 -0.97 19.03
N VAL A 326 -9.08 -1.67 20.15
CA VAL A 326 -7.98 -2.36 20.86
C VAL A 326 -7.32 -3.39 19.94
N ALA A 327 -8.08 -4.18 19.18
CA ALA A 327 -7.53 -5.25 18.35
C ALA A 327 -6.54 -4.82 17.27
N PHE A 328 -6.58 -3.55 16.85
CA PHE A 328 -5.65 -2.96 15.88
C PHE A 328 -4.60 -2.04 16.52
N SER A 329 -4.67 -1.82 17.84
CA SER A 329 -3.73 -0.99 18.57
C SER A 329 -2.42 -1.75 18.89
N PRO A 330 -1.27 -1.05 18.97
CA PRO A 330 -0.02 -1.65 19.44
C PRO A 330 -0.10 -2.21 20.87
N ILE A 331 -0.97 -1.65 21.72
CA ILE A 331 -1.10 -2.04 23.13
C ILE A 331 -2.04 -3.23 23.37
N ARG A 332 -2.58 -3.87 22.32
CA ARG A 332 -3.65 -4.89 22.42
C ARG A 332 -3.36 -6.06 23.37
N LEU A 333 -2.09 -6.42 23.54
CA LEU A 333 -1.66 -7.50 24.44
C LEU A 333 -1.46 -7.06 25.89
N LYS A 334 -1.50 -5.75 26.17
CA LYS A 334 -1.36 -5.16 27.51
C LYS A 334 -2.71 -4.79 28.13
N VAL A 335 -3.79 -4.76 27.34
CA VAL A 335 -5.13 -4.39 27.82
C VAL A 335 -5.71 -5.53 28.66
N VAL A 336 -6.15 -5.20 29.87
CA VAL A 336 -6.83 -6.07 30.81
C VAL A 336 -8.11 -5.36 31.25
N PRO A 337 -9.29 -5.80 30.75
CA PRO A 337 -10.56 -5.21 31.14
C PRO A 337 -10.76 -5.19 32.66
N LYS A 338 -11.33 -4.11 33.20
CA LYS A 338 -11.70 -4.02 34.62
C LYS A 338 -12.91 -4.89 34.96
N GLY A 339 -13.82 -5.04 34.01
CA GLY A 339 -15.05 -5.80 34.19
C GLY A 339 -15.70 -6.16 32.86
N ILE A 340 -16.62 -7.12 32.92
CA ILE A 340 -17.46 -7.55 31.81
C ILE A 340 -18.80 -6.80 31.92
N PRO A 341 -19.41 -6.34 30.81
CA PRO A 341 -20.72 -5.70 30.85
C PRO A 341 -21.77 -6.58 31.54
N GLU A 342 -22.66 -5.99 32.33
CA GLU A 342 -23.77 -6.71 32.98
C GLU A 342 -24.65 -7.48 31.97
N ARG A 343 -24.81 -6.91 30.76
CA ARG A 343 -25.54 -7.52 29.65
C ARG A 343 -24.59 -7.77 28.51
N ILE A 344 -24.39 -9.04 28.19
CA ILE A 344 -23.61 -9.48 27.03
C ILE A 344 -24.58 -9.64 25.86
N SER A 345 -24.34 -8.92 24.76
CA SER A 345 -25.14 -9.05 23.53
C SER A 345 -24.45 -9.96 22.52
N ASP A 346 -25.22 -10.61 21.63
CA ASP A 346 -24.69 -11.47 20.56
C ASP A 346 -23.68 -10.74 19.67
N GLU A 347 -23.92 -9.46 19.36
CA GLU A 347 -22.96 -8.62 18.61
C GLU A 347 -21.58 -8.52 19.29
N LEU A 348 -21.56 -8.48 20.64
CA LEU A 348 -20.32 -8.40 21.40
C LEU A 348 -19.58 -9.74 21.31
N VAL A 349 -20.28 -10.85 21.51
CA VAL A 349 -19.73 -12.20 21.39
C VAL A 349 -19.15 -12.42 19.99
N ASP A 350 -19.90 -12.06 18.95
CA ASP A 350 -19.47 -12.13 17.55
C ASP A 350 -18.20 -11.34 17.26
N THR A 351 -18.12 -10.12 17.82
CA THR A 351 -16.95 -9.25 17.60
C THR A 351 -15.72 -9.74 18.33
N ILE A 352 -15.87 -10.26 19.55
CA ILE A 352 -14.78 -10.90 20.31
C ILE A 352 -14.33 -12.17 19.59
N LYS A 353 -15.25 -13.02 19.12
CA LYS A 353 -14.94 -14.25 18.38
C LYS A 353 -14.11 -13.96 17.14
N LYS A 354 -14.54 -12.98 16.31
CA LYS A 354 -13.83 -12.56 15.09
C LYS A 354 -12.45 -11.98 15.35
N LEU A 355 -12.21 -11.42 16.54
CA LEU A 355 -10.95 -10.74 16.88
C LEU A 355 -10.08 -11.55 17.86
N SER A 356 -10.51 -12.74 18.28
CA SER A 356 -9.88 -13.57 19.31
C SER A 356 -8.36 -13.70 19.16
N ASP A 357 -7.88 -14.03 17.95
CA ASP A 357 -6.44 -14.13 17.63
C ASP A 357 -5.63 -12.85 17.94
N ARG A 358 -6.26 -11.69 17.86
CA ARG A 358 -5.60 -10.38 18.07
C ARG A 358 -5.64 -9.93 19.52
N ILE A 359 -6.62 -10.39 20.30
CA ILE A 359 -6.89 -9.96 21.68
C ILE A 359 -7.09 -11.17 22.61
N PRO A 360 -6.08 -12.07 22.70
CA PRO A 360 -6.22 -13.31 23.46
C PRO A 360 -6.63 -13.07 24.91
N ASN A 361 -6.03 -12.08 25.58
CA ASN A 361 -6.33 -11.72 26.97
C ASN A 361 -7.80 -11.33 27.20
N ILE A 362 -8.42 -10.66 26.23
CA ILE A 362 -9.83 -10.26 26.32
C ILE A 362 -10.73 -11.45 25.99
N SER A 363 -10.42 -12.18 24.91
CA SER A 363 -11.22 -13.33 24.48
C SER A 363 -11.27 -14.45 25.52
N GLY A 364 -10.20 -14.65 26.29
CA GLY A 364 -10.14 -15.63 27.38
C GLY A 364 -11.19 -15.39 28.47
N ILE A 365 -11.55 -14.13 28.71
CA ILE A 365 -12.54 -13.73 29.71
C ILE A 365 -13.97 -14.12 29.28
N PHE A 366 -14.24 -14.23 27.98
CA PHE A 366 -15.56 -14.55 27.41
C PHE A 366 -15.72 -16.03 27.04
N THR A 367 -14.83 -16.91 27.50
CA THR A 367 -14.80 -18.33 27.09
C THR A 367 -16.12 -19.06 27.30
N ASP A 368 -16.85 -18.80 28.39
CA ASP A 368 -18.14 -19.45 28.65
C ASP A 368 -19.27 -18.91 27.75
N SER A 369 -19.31 -17.59 27.52
CA SER A 369 -20.26 -16.97 26.57
C SER A 369 -19.97 -17.35 25.11
N LEU A 370 -18.70 -17.62 24.77
CA LEU A 370 -18.31 -18.06 23.42
C LEU A 370 -18.77 -19.49 23.13
N LYS A 371 -18.78 -20.39 24.14
CA LYS A 371 -19.27 -21.77 24.02
C LYS A 371 -20.78 -21.84 23.80
N GLN A 372 -21.55 -20.97 24.44
CA GLN A 372 -23.03 -20.93 24.31
C GLN A 372 -23.50 -20.45 22.92
N SER A 373 -22.65 -19.81 22.12
CA SER A 373 -22.98 -19.34 20.76
C SER A 373 -22.70 -20.37 19.65
N THR A 374 -22.14 -21.53 19.99
CA THR A 374 -21.77 -22.59 19.04
C THR A 374 -22.71 -23.80 19.06
N GLU A 375 -23.69 -23.81 19.95
CA GLU A 375 -24.88 -24.66 19.91
C GLU A 375 -26.04 -23.88 19.29
#